data_AF-A0A6J6NPV3-F1
#
_entry.id   AF-A0A6J6NPV3-F1
#
_cell.length_a   1.000
_cell.length_b   1.000
_cell.length_c   1.000
_cell.angle_alpha   90.00
_cell.angle_beta   90.00
_cell.angle_gamma   90.00
#
_symmetry.space_group_name_H-M   'P 1'
#
loop_
_entity.id
_entity.type
_entity.pdbx_description
1 polymer ?
#
loop_
_entity_poly.entity_id
_entity_poly.type
_entity_poly.pdbx_seq_one_letter_code
_entity_poly.pdbx_strand_id
1 'polypeptide(L)'
;MGQDNAKLSKRNGEVSIAWYREHGFLPEAICNYLALLGWSPGDDKENITMKELVELFTVERVNSSPARFDMKKLEAINGDKIRALTQAEFLQWALPFLTQAKVISGTTEEIDLVKAALPIIQERIVTLSEIPAMLNFLFVKQFTVDAQEQPKLLEAGAQEVLKVALARCSELPNWDHLSIEEVLRKALIEELGLKPRIAFSALRIAVTGSHISPPLFESMQLLGKERSLARISSAITS
;
A
#
# COMPACT_ATOMS: atom_id res chain seq x y z
N MET A 1 -24.11 4.71 16.36
CA MET A 1 -25.17 4.46 15.34
C MET A 1 -24.50 4.06 14.03
N GLY A 2 -25.15 3.22 13.21
CA GLY A 2 -24.71 2.92 11.85
C GLY A 2 -25.08 4.05 10.86
N GLN A 3 -24.83 3.83 9.56
CA GLN A 3 -25.04 4.85 8.51
C GLN A 3 -26.50 5.33 8.37
N ASP A 4 -27.47 4.60 8.92
CA ASP A 4 -28.91 4.94 8.85
C ASP A 4 -29.49 5.48 10.17
N ASN A 5 -28.66 5.97 11.09
CA ASN A 5 -29.06 6.37 12.47
C ASN A 5 -29.68 5.22 13.31
N ALA A 6 -29.71 4.00 12.77
CA ALA A 6 -30.03 2.80 13.51
C ALA A 6 -28.87 2.40 14.45
N LYS A 7 -29.14 1.51 15.40
CA LYS A 7 -28.11 0.87 16.22
C LYS A 7 -27.07 0.21 15.28
N LEU A 8 -25.78 0.36 15.60
CA LEU A 8 -24.74 -0.33 14.85
C LEU A 8 -24.92 -1.84 15.02
N SER A 9 -24.92 -2.55 13.92
CA SER A 9 -25.18 -3.98 13.79
C SER A 9 -24.41 -4.51 12.60
N LYS A 10 -24.22 -5.82 12.51
CA LYS A 10 -23.61 -6.47 11.34
C LYS A 10 -24.27 -6.12 9.99
N ARG A 11 -25.50 -5.60 10.01
CA ARG A 11 -26.25 -5.20 8.80
C ARG A 11 -25.88 -3.81 8.28
N ASN A 12 -25.31 -2.94 9.11
CA ASN A 12 -25.03 -1.53 8.80
C ASN A 12 -23.64 -1.06 9.26
N GLY A 13 -22.72 -2.00 9.47
CA GLY A 13 -21.31 -1.80 9.80
C GLY A 13 -20.70 -3.05 10.44
N GLU A 14 -19.37 -3.07 10.58
CA GLU A 14 -18.71 -4.16 11.30
C GLU A 14 -18.62 -3.86 12.80
N VAL A 15 -18.99 -4.83 13.63
CA VAL A 15 -19.02 -4.73 15.10
C VAL A 15 -18.01 -5.66 15.77
N SER A 16 -17.37 -6.54 15.00
CA SER A 16 -16.41 -7.53 15.50
C SER A 16 -15.01 -6.94 15.58
N ILE A 17 -14.47 -6.84 16.80
CA ILE A 17 -13.05 -6.49 17.03
C ILE A 17 -12.11 -7.49 16.33
N ALA A 18 -12.49 -8.76 16.25
CA ALA A 18 -11.71 -9.77 15.54
C ALA A 18 -11.58 -9.46 14.05
N TRP A 19 -12.65 -8.94 13.42
CA TRP A 19 -12.62 -8.54 12.02
C TRP A 19 -11.63 -7.40 11.79
N TYR A 20 -11.64 -6.36 12.63
CA TYR A 20 -10.70 -5.23 12.51
C TYR A 20 -9.25 -5.69 12.66
N ARG A 21 -8.98 -6.61 13.60
CA ARG A 21 -7.65 -7.22 13.73
C ARG A 21 -7.23 -7.97 12.46
N GLU A 22 -8.13 -8.79 11.90
CA GLU A 22 -7.88 -9.54 10.65
C GLU A 22 -7.69 -8.62 9.44
N HIS A 23 -8.33 -7.44 9.45
CA HIS A 23 -8.21 -6.43 8.40
C HIS A 23 -7.06 -5.44 8.65
N GLY A 24 -6.21 -5.69 9.65
CA GLY A 24 -4.97 -4.92 9.83
C GLY A 24 -5.17 -3.54 10.45
N PHE A 25 -6.19 -3.37 11.28
CA PHE A 25 -6.32 -2.20 12.15
C PHE A 25 -5.46 -2.39 13.41
N LEU A 26 -4.68 -1.35 13.74
CA LEU A 26 -3.89 -1.30 14.96
C LEU A 26 -4.81 -1.13 16.18
N PRO A 27 -4.51 -1.78 17.31
CA PRO A 27 -5.33 -1.67 18.52
C PRO A 27 -5.41 -0.21 19.01
N GLU A 28 -4.33 0.56 18.89
CA GLU A 28 -4.30 1.99 19.25
C GLU A 28 -5.24 2.82 18.38
N ALA A 29 -5.38 2.49 17.09
CA ALA A 29 -6.29 3.19 16.20
C ALA A 29 -7.75 2.92 16.57
N ILE A 30 -8.08 1.66 16.87
CA ILE A 30 -9.42 1.26 17.33
C ILE A 30 -9.76 1.96 18.65
N CYS A 31 -8.86 1.95 19.63
CA CYS A 31 -9.08 2.61 20.90
C CYS A 31 -9.23 4.14 20.75
N ASN A 32 -8.36 4.79 19.97
CA ASN A 32 -8.45 6.21 19.67
C ASN A 32 -9.81 6.53 19.03
N TYR A 33 -10.21 5.77 18.02
CA TYR A 33 -11.45 6.02 17.30
C TYR A 33 -12.69 5.82 18.19
N LEU A 34 -12.73 4.72 18.95
CA LEU A 34 -13.84 4.44 19.87
C LEU A 34 -13.94 5.49 20.98
N ALA A 35 -12.82 6.01 21.48
CA ALA A 35 -12.82 7.11 22.44
C ALA A 35 -13.46 8.38 21.86
N LEU A 36 -13.24 8.69 20.58
CA LEU A 36 -13.85 9.85 19.93
C LEU A 36 -15.37 9.69 19.69
N LEU A 37 -15.93 8.50 19.87
CA LEU A 37 -17.37 8.26 19.76
C LEU A 37 -18.09 8.72 21.03
N GLY A 38 -18.37 10.02 21.08
CA GLY A 38 -19.11 10.64 22.18
C GLY A 38 -18.21 11.25 23.25
N TRP A 39 -16.90 11.31 23.03
CA TRP A 39 -15.98 12.07 23.87
C TRP A 39 -15.00 12.86 22.98
N SER A 40 -14.49 13.98 23.47
CA SER A 40 -13.49 14.81 22.78
C SER A 40 -12.42 15.30 23.75
N PRO A 41 -11.13 15.26 23.38
CA PRO A 41 -10.06 15.85 24.17
C PRO A 41 -10.08 17.40 24.16
N GLY A 42 -10.91 18.03 23.32
CA GLY A 42 -10.84 19.46 23.02
C GLY A 42 -9.86 19.79 21.89
N ASP A 43 -9.81 21.07 21.52
CA ASP A 43 -8.84 21.63 20.56
C ASP A 43 -8.79 20.92 19.19
N ASP A 44 -9.92 20.37 18.74
CA ASP A 44 -10.06 19.59 17.50
C ASP A 44 -9.04 18.44 17.35
N LYS A 45 -8.49 17.96 18.48
CA LYS A 45 -7.50 16.89 18.49
C LYS A 45 -8.16 15.53 18.25
N GLU A 46 -7.83 14.90 17.14
CA GLU A 46 -8.35 13.58 16.79
C GLU A 46 -7.30 12.46 16.90
N ASN A 47 -6.01 12.77 16.78
CA ASN A 47 -4.93 11.81 16.96
C ASN A 47 -4.48 11.79 18.43
N ILE A 48 -4.82 10.70 19.13
CA ILE A 48 -4.60 10.56 20.57
C ILE A 48 -3.94 9.20 20.85
N THR A 49 -2.90 9.20 21.66
CA THR A 49 -2.28 7.98 22.18
C THR A 49 -3.07 7.40 23.34
N MET A 50 -2.86 6.12 23.66
CA MET A 50 -3.48 5.52 24.86
C MET A 50 -3.09 6.23 26.14
N LYS A 51 -1.85 6.73 26.23
CA LYS A 51 -1.38 7.52 27.37
C LYS A 51 -2.16 8.83 27.51
N GLU A 52 -2.26 9.60 26.43
CA GLU A 52 -3.02 10.85 26.42
C GLU A 52 -4.50 10.61 26.71
N LEU A 53 -5.08 9.50 26.23
CA LEU A 53 -6.46 9.15 26.56
C LEU A 53 -6.63 8.96 28.07
N VAL A 54 -5.72 8.26 28.74
CA VAL A 54 -5.77 8.08 30.21
C VAL A 54 -5.61 9.41 30.95
N GLU A 55 -4.74 10.31 30.46
CA GLU A 55 -4.46 11.60 31.10
C GLU A 55 -5.59 12.63 30.90
N LEU A 56 -6.24 12.62 29.73
CA LEU A 56 -7.22 13.63 29.34
C LEU A 56 -8.68 13.21 29.59
N PHE A 57 -8.95 11.91 29.74
CA PHE A 57 -10.32 11.43 29.85
C PHE A 57 -10.98 11.86 31.15
N THR A 58 -12.13 12.52 31.02
CA THR A 58 -13.05 12.78 32.12
C THR A 58 -14.48 12.53 31.64
N VAL A 59 -15.35 12.09 32.54
CA VAL A 59 -16.74 11.72 32.21
C VAL A 59 -17.57 12.95 31.82
N GLU A 60 -17.22 14.13 32.33
CA GLU A 60 -17.91 15.41 32.04
C GLU A 60 -17.77 15.83 30.57
N ARG A 61 -16.75 15.32 29.87
CA ARG A 61 -16.53 15.56 28.45
C ARG A 61 -17.23 14.53 27.54
N VAL A 62 -17.94 13.57 28.13
CA VAL A 62 -18.76 12.61 27.39
C VAL A 62 -20.08 13.29 27.00
N ASN A 63 -20.33 13.42 25.71
CA ASN A 63 -21.54 14.02 25.16
C ASN A 63 -22.60 12.96 24.83
N SER A 64 -23.87 13.34 24.97
CA SER A 64 -25.02 12.48 24.64
C SER A 64 -25.42 12.54 23.17
N SER A 65 -24.65 13.24 22.33
CA SER A 65 -24.96 13.36 20.92
C SER A 65 -24.80 12.01 20.22
N PRO A 66 -25.64 11.67 19.24
CA PRO A 66 -25.52 10.41 18.54
C PRO A 66 -24.15 10.24 17.86
N ALA A 67 -23.29 9.39 18.41
CA ALA A 67 -22.02 9.06 17.78
C ALA A 67 -22.27 8.10 16.61
N ARG A 68 -22.03 8.56 15.38
CA ARG A 68 -22.14 7.73 14.17
C ARG A 68 -20.80 7.08 13.88
N PHE A 69 -20.83 5.78 13.59
CA PHE A 69 -19.65 5.06 13.14
C PHE A 69 -19.35 5.47 11.69
N ASP A 70 -18.09 5.79 11.44
CA ASP A 70 -17.52 6.28 10.19
C ASP A 70 -16.21 5.52 9.94
N MET A 71 -16.28 4.58 9.01
CA MET A 71 -15.13 3.74 8.64
C MET A 71 -13.98 4.57 8.06
N LYS A 72 -14.28 5.62 7.28
CA LYS A 72 -13.23 6.44 6.66
C LYS A 72 -12.41 7.19 7.70
N LYS A 73 -13.08 7.68 8.75
CA LYS A 73 -12.40 8.32 9.88
C LYS A 73 -11.52 7.32 10.64
N LEU A 74 -12.00 6.09 10.86
CA LEU A 74 -11.19 5.03 11.46
C LEU A 74 -9.99 4.66 10.59
N GLU A 75 -10.16 4.49 9.27
CA GLU A 75 -9.08 4.22 8.31
C GLU A 75 -8.05 5.36 8.29
N ALA A 76 -8.48 6.62 8.35
CA ALA A 76 -7.57 7.77 8.43
C ALA A 76 -6.72 7.73 9.70
N ILE A 77 -7.34 7.54 10.86
CA ILE A 77 -6.63 7.39 12.14
C ILE A 77 -5.69 6.18 12.09
N ASN A 78 -6.12 5.05 11.52
CA ASN A 78 -5.29 3.86 11.41
C ASN A 78 -4.06 4.08 10.52
N GLY A 79 -4.23 4.75 9.38
CA GLY A 79 -3.13 5.17 8.52
C GLY A 79 -2.13 6.07 9.26
N ASP A 80 -2.62 7.03 10.05
CA ASP A 80 -1.74 7.88 10.88
C ASP A 80 -0.97 7.07 11.92
N LYS A 81 -1.60 6.08 12.56
CA LYS A 81 -0.92 5.18 13.50
C LYS A 81 0.11 4.30 12.80
N ILE A 82 -0.19 3.77 11.62
CA ILE A 82 0.76 2.97 10.83
C ILE A 82 1.97 3.82 10.44
N ARG A 83 1.77 5.04 9.97
CA ARG A 83 2.85 6.00 9.64
C ARG A 83 3.72 6.34 10.85
N ALA A 84 3.15 6.36 12.05
CA ALA A 84 3.87 6.65 13.28
C ALA A 84 4.73 5.49 13.79
N LEU A 85 4.54 4.26 13.28
CA LEU A 85 5.36 3.10 13.67
C LEU A 85 6.82 3.30 13.23
N THR A 86 7.75 2.90 14.09
CA THR A 86 9.14 2.72 13.66
C THR A 86 9.23 1.58 12.64
N GLN A 87 10.29 1.57 11.82
CA GLN A 87 10.50 0.49 10.85
C GLN A 87 10.57 -0.90 11.50
N ALA A 88 11.12 -0.98 12.72
CA ALA A 88 11.21 -2.22 13.48
C ALA A 88 9.83 -2.72 13.92
N GLU A 89 8.98 -1.83 14.45
CA GLU A 89 7.60 -2.17 14.84
C GLU A 89 6.76 -2.51 13.60
N PHE A 90 6.89 -1.73 12.53
CA PHE A 90 6.14 -1.97 11.29
C PHE A 90 6.50 -3.32 10.67
N LEU A 91 7.77 -3.72 10.71
CA LEU A 91 8.19 -5.06 10.32
C LEU A 91 7.51 -6.14 11.16
N GLN A 92 7.49 -6.00 12.48
CA GLN A 92 6.84 -6.97 13.37
C GLN A 92 5.35 -7.13 13.04
N TRP A 93 4.67 -6.02 12.73
CA TRP A 93 3.28 -6.03 12.31
C TRP A 93 3.06 -6.60 10.91
N ALA A 94 3.98 -6.38 9.98
CA ALA A 94 3.86 -6.82 8.58
C ALA A 94 4.07 -8.32 8.38
N LEU A 95 5.03 -8.93 9.10
CA LEU A 95 5.43 -10.33 8.89
C LEU A 95 4.26 -11.32 9.02
N PRO A 96 3.36 -11.24 10.02
CA PRO A 96 2.21 -12.13 10.10
C PRO A 96 1.30 -12.08 8.88
N PHE A 97 1.03 -10.89 8.32
CA PHE A 97 0.18 -10.74 7.14
C PHE A 97 0.82 -11.37 5.90
N LEU A 98 2.13 -11.17 5.71
CA LEU A 98 2.87 -11.75 4.60
C LEU A 98 2.93 -13.28 4.67
N THR A 99 3.23 -13.83 5.86
CA THR A 99 3.31 -15.28 6.07
C THR A 99 1.93 -15.94 5.95
N GLN A 100 0.88 -15.35 6.53
CA GLN A 100 -0.48 -15.88 6.45
C GLN A 100 -1.02 -15.88 5.01
N ALA A 101 -0.71 -14.83 4.25
CA ALA A 101 -1.02 -14.73 2.83
C ALA A 101 -0.13 -15.63 1.94
N LYS A 102 0.84 -16.34 2.53
CA LYS A 102 1.82 -17.20 1.83
C LYS A 102 2.66 -16.43 0.80
N VAL A 103 2.88 -15.14 1.04
CA VAL A 103 3.77 -14.31 0.21
C VAL A 103 5.23 -14.65 0.50
N ILE A 104 5.55 -14.92 1.77
CA ILE A 104 6.87 -15.35 2.21
C ILE A 104 6.76 -16.62 3.06
N SER A 105 7.86 -17.36 3.16
CA SER A 105 8.02 -18.48 4.09
C SER A 105 8.74 -18.10 5.39
N GLY A 106 9.38 -16.93 5.42
CA GLY A 106 10.10 -16.39 6.58
C GLY A 106 11.60 -16.66 6.56
N THR A 107 12.22 -16.87 5.40
CA THR A 107 13.70 -16.98 5.32
C THR A 107 14.36 -15.64 5.62
N THR A 108 15.65 -15.66 5.98
CA THR A 108 16.42 -14.44 6.24
C THR A 108 16.41 -13.50 5.04
N GLU A 109 16.60 -14.04 3.83
CA GLU A 109 16.62 -13.27 2.58
C GLU A 109 15.26 -12.62 2.28
N GLU A 110 14.17 -13.35 2.53
CA GLU A 110 12.82 -12.81 2.38
C GLU A 110 12.59 -11.66 3.36
N ILE A 111 12.94 -11.86 4.63
CA ILE A 111 12.78 -10.85 5.69
C ILE A 111 13.62 -9.60 5.39
N ASP A 112 14.84 -9.74 4.88
CA ASP A 112 15.69 -8.60 4.53
C ASP A 112 15.13 -7.83 3.32
N LEU A 113 14.54 -8.53 2.33
CA LEU A 113 13.82 -7.86 1.24
C LEU A 113 12.55 -7.15 1.74
N VAL A 114 11.80 -7.75 2.68
CA VAL A 114 10.66 -7.10 3.32
C VAL A 114 11.10 -5.82 4.02
N LYS A 115 12.17 -5.85 4.82
CA LYS A 115 12.73 -4.65 5.49
C LYS A 115 13.05 -3.53 4.50
N ALA A 116 13.59 -3.87 3.33
CA ALA A 116 13.89 -2.88 2.29
C ALA A 116 12.61 -2.32 1.63
N ALA A 117 11.53 -3.10 1.56
CA ALA A 117 10.30 -2.74 0.89
C ALA A 117 9.30 -1.95 1.77
N LEU A 118 9.26 -2.21 3.08
CA LEU A 118 8.30 -1.59 4.00
C LEU A 118 8.34 -0.05 4.02
N PRO A 119 9.50 0.63 4.05
CA PRO A 119 9.54 2.09 4.04
C PRO A 119 8.82 2.71 2.84
N ILE A 120 8.78 1.99 1.72
CA ILE A 120 8.24 2.48 0.44
C ILE A 120 6.71 2.43 0.41
N ILE A 121 6.10 1.59 1.26
CA ILE A 121 4.65 1.40 1.32
C ILE A 121 4.00 1.98 2.58
N GLN A 122 4.77 2.28 3.63
CA GLN A 122 4.23 2.70 4.92
C GLN A 122 3.34 3.94 4.82
N GLU A 123 3.76 4.92 4.02
CA GLU A 123 3.01 6.16 3.77
C GLU A 123 1.73 5.97 2.94
N ARG A 124 1.57 4.80 2.30
CA ARG A 124 0.55 4.54 1.28
C ARG A 124 -0.60 3.67 1.75
N ILE A 125 -0.38 2.85 2.77
CA ILE A 125 -1.40 1.92 3.27
C ILE A 125 -2.21 2.57 4.39
N VAL A 126 -3.48 2.19 4.48
CA VAL A 126 -4.36 2.56 5.59
C VAL A 126 -4.65 1.37 6.49
N THR A 127 -4.43 0.13 6.05
CA THR A 127 -4.44 -1.06 6.90
C THR A 127 -3.30 -2.03 6.58
N LEU A 128 -2.90 -2.83 7.59
CA LEU A 128 -1.82 -3.82 7.42
C LEU A 128 -2.18 -4.96 6.46
N SER A 129 -3.48 -5.21 6.22
CA SER A 129 -3.92 -6.25 5.28
C SER A 129 -3.65 -5.91 3.81
N GLU A 130 -3.29 -4.66 3.50
CA GLU A 130 -2.88 -4.25 2.15
C GLU A 130 -1.46 -4.70 1.79
N ILE A 131 -0.61 -4.97 2.79
CA ILE A 131 0.82 -5.28 2.61
C ILE A 131 1.06 -6.46 1.66
N PRO A 132 0.34 -7.60 1.77
CA PRO A 132 0.54 -8.72 0.86
C PRO A 132 0.31 -8.35 -0.60
N ALA A 133 -0.76 -7.62 -0.91
CA ALA A 133 -1.06 -7.21 -2.27
C ALA A 133 0.02 -6.26 -2.84
N MET A 134 0.55 -5.38 -2.00
CA MET A 134 1.60 -4.43 -2.39
C MET A 134 2.96 -5.11 -2.63
N LEU A 135 3.29 -6.20 -1.92
CA LEU A 135 4.64 -6.77 -1.94
C LEU A 135 4.74 -8.13 -2.64
N ASN A 136 3.63 -8.83 -2.90
CA ASN A 136 3.64 -10.19 -3.45
C ASN A 136 4.48 -10.33 -4.72
N PHE A 137 4.45 -9.34 -5.61
CA PHE A 137 5.20 -9.36 -6.87
C PHE A 137 6.72 -9.53 -6.68
N LEU A 138 7.28 -9.18 -5.52
CA LEU A 138 8.69 -9.34 -5.19
C LEU A 138 9.07 -10.81 -4.93
N PHE A 139 8.14 -11.63 -4.45
CA PHE A 139 8.42 -12.97 -3.92
C PHE A 139 7.95 -14.12 -4.83
N VAL A 140 7.09 -13.84 -5.82
CA VAL A 140 6.61 -14.87 -6.75
C VAL A 140 7.73 -15.44 -7.63
N LYS A 141 7.75 -16.78 -7.74
CA LYS A 141 8.60 -17.54 -8.68
C LYS A 141 8.05 -17.48 -10.10
N GLN A 142 6.75 -17.75 -10.25
CA GLN A 142 6.02 -17.60 -11.52
C GLN A 142 5.23 -16.30 -11.46
N PHE A 143 5.71 -15.30 -12.18
CA PHE A 143 5.03 -14.01 -12.29
C PHE A 143 3.93 -14.07 -13.34
N THR A 144 2.76 -13.55 -13.00
CA THR A 144 1.64 -13.36 -13.92
C THR A 144 1.06 -11.96 -13.75
N VAL A 145 0.53 -11.42 -14.83
CA VAL A 145 -0.25 -10.17 -14.81
C VAL A 145 -1.70 -10.53 -14.54
N ASP A 146 -2.38 -9.75 -13.69
CA ASP A 146 -3.81 -9.90 -13.42
C ASP A 146 -4.59 -9.93 -14.75
N ALA A 147 -5.48 -10.92 -14.91
CA ALA A 147 -6.29 -11.09 -16.11
C ALA A 147 -7.09 -9.84 -16.49
N GLN A 148 -7.48 -9.03 -15.50
CA GLN A 148 -8.20 -7.76 -15.72
C GLN A 148 -7.28 -6.65 -16.26
N GLU A 149 -5.98 -6.76 -16.04
CA GLU A 149 -4.97 -5.78 -16.45
C GLU A 149 -4.30 -6.15 -17.78
N GLN A 150 -4.27 -7.43 -18.14
CA GLN A 150 -3.67 -7.93 -19.39
C GLN A 150 -4.12 -7.17 -20.65
N PRO A 151 -5.43 -6.85 -20.86
CA PRO A 151 -5.85 -6.12 -22.05
C PRO A 151 -5.18 -4.75 -22.22
N LYS A 152 -4.85 -4.07 -21.10
CA LYS A 152 -4.19 -2.76 -21.13
C LYS A 152 -2.75 -2.84 -21.65
N LEU A 153 -2.11 -4.00 -21.52
CA LEU A 153 -0.77 -4.22 -22.06
C LEU A 153 -0.79 -4.41 -23.59
N LEU A 154 -1.89 -4.89 -24.16
CA LEU A 154 -2.02 -5.17 -25.59
C LEU A 154 -2.29 -3.93 -26.44
N GLU A 155 -2.61 -2.80 -25.81
CA GLU A 155 -2.80 -1.53 -26.50
C GLU A 155 -1.50 -1.09 -27.22
N ALA A 156 -1.63 -0.56 -28.45
CA ALA A 156 -0.47 -0.18 -29.25
C ALA A 156 0.47 0.81 -28.52
N GLY A 157 -0.10 1.78 -27.81
CA GLY A 157 0.68 2.73 -27.01
C GLY A 157 1.38 2.08 -25.81
N ALA A 158 0.78 1.07 -25.19
CA ALA A 158 1.43 0.30 -24.13
C ALA A 158 2.60 -0.52 -24.69
N GLN A 159 2.42 -1.16 -25.85
CA GLN A 159 3.48 -1.92 -26.52
C GLN A 159 4.67 -1.04 -26.92
N GLU A 160 4.43 0.17 -27.42
CA GLU A 160 5.49 1.15 -27.72
C GLU A 160 6.25 1.56 -26.46
N VAL A 161 5.53 1.90 -25.38
CA VAL A 161 6.11 2.23 -24.07
C VAL A 161 7.00 1.11 -23.56
N LEU A 162 6.52 -0.14 -23.58
CA LEU A 162 7.27 -1.30 -23.08
C LEU A 162 8.54 -1.56 -23.90
N LYS A 163 8.46 -1.43 -25.23
CA LYS A 163 9.63 -1.60 -26.13
C LYS A 163 10.70 -0.55 -25.86
N VAL A 164 10.31 0.73 -25.77
CA VAL A 164 11.25 1.83 -25.49
C VAL A 164 11.85 1.70 -24.10
N ALA A 165 11.03 1.39 -23.09
CA ALA A 165 11.50 1.19 -21.73
C ALA A 165 12.48 0.01 -21.62
N LEU A 166 12.20 -1.11 -22.28
CA LEU A 166 13.10 -2.26 -22.31
C LEU A 166 14.47 -1.89 -22.92
N ALA A 167 14.46 -1.20 -24.06
CA ALA A 167 15.68 -0.77 -24.73
C ALA A 167 16.52 0.14 -23.81
N ARG A 168 15.90 1.19 -23.26
CA ARG A 168 16.59 2.19 -22.43
C ARG A 168 17.07 1.64 -21.09
N CYS A 169 16.26 0.84 -20.40
CA CYS A 169 16.65 0.27 -19.12
C CYS A 169 17.72 -0.83 -19.27
N SER A 170 17.78 -1.54 -20.41
CA SER A 170 18.80 -2.59 -20.61
C SER A 170 20.23 -2.03 -20.62
N GLU A 171 20.39 -0.79 -21.08
CA GLU A 171 21.67 -0.07 -21.15
C GLU A 171 22.09 0.60 -19.83
N LEU A 172 21.23 0.62 -18.81
CA LEU A 172 21.55 1.27 -17.54
C LEU A 172 22.77 0.63 -16.86
N PRO A 173 23.81 1.40 -16.50
CA PRO A 173 24.99 0.90 -15.79
C PRO A 173 24.70 0.65 -14.31
N ASN A 174 23.88 1.51 -13.69
CA ASN A 174 23.47 1.42 -12.30
C ASN A 174 21.97 1.12 -12.23
N TRP A 175 21.58 0.15 -11.38
CA TRP A 175 20.17 -0.24 -11.21
C TRP A 175 19.62 0.25 -9.88
N ASP A 176 19.44 1.57 -9.79
CA ASP A 176 18.79 2.27 -8.68
C ASP A 176 17.59 3.08 -9.18
N HIS A 177 16.65 3.38 -8.30
CA HIS A 177 15.39 4.03 -8.65
C HIS A 177 15.56 5.42 -9.28
N LEU A 178 16.60 6.18 -8.92
CA LEU A 178 16.87 7.49 -9.49
C LEU A 178 17.32 7.35 -10.95
N SER A 179 18.28 6.46 -11.21
CA SER A 179 18.76 6.16 -12.57
C SER A 179 17.64 5.62 -13.47
N ILE A 180 16.79 4.74 -12.93
CA ILE A 180 15.62 4.19 -13.63
C ILE A 180 14.60 5.28 -13.94
N GLU A 181 14.29 6.15 -12.97
CA GLU A 181 13.36 7.25 -13.15
C GLU A 181 13.85 8.23 -14.21
N GLU A 182 15.11 8.65 -14.14
CA GLU A 182 15.71 9.60 -15.07
C GLU A 182 15.62 9.10 -16.52
N VAL A 183 16.08 7.86 -16.77
CA VAL A 183 16.10 7.33 -18.14
C VAL A 183 14.71 7.15 -18.71
N LEU A 184 13.74 6.72 -17.89
CA LEU A 184 12.37 6.50 -18.33
C LEU A 184 11.62 7.81 -18.53
N ARG A 185 11.86 8.83 -17.70
CA ARG A 185 11.28 10.17 -17.92
C ARG A 185 11.80 10.79 -19.20
N LYS A 186 13.11 10.75 -19.44
CA LYS A 186 13.70 11.25 -20.67
C LYS A 186 13.10 10.55 -21.90
N ALA A 187 13.10 9.22 -21.91
CA ALA A 187 12.65 8.47 -23.08
C ALA A 187 11.13 8.56 -23.31
N LEU A 188 10.31 8.46 -22.26
CA LEU A 188 8.86 8.35 -22.42
C LEU A 188 8.15 9.69 -22.37
N ILE A 189 8.64 10.65 -21.58
CA ILE A 189 7.99 11.96 -21.43
C ILE A 189 8.62 12.97 -22.39
N GLU A 190 9.94 13.11 -22.40
CA GLU A 190 10.60 14.15 -23.20
C GLU A 190 10.70 13.77 -24.68
N GLU A 191 11.14 12.55 -24.99
CA GLU A 191 11.34 12.10 -26.38
C GLU A 191 10.01 11.70 -27.05
N LEU A 192 9.14 10.94 -26.36
CA LEU A 192 7.83 10.50 -26.91
C LEU A 192 6.66 11.45 -26.59
N GLY A 193 6.85 12.46 -25.75
CA GLY A 193 5.80 13.42 -25.42
C GLY A 193 4.63 12.86 -24.60
N LEU A 194 4.79 11.70 -23.93
CA LEU A 194 3.69 11.05 -23.21
C LEU A 194 3.42 11.72 -21.87
N LYS A 195 2.14 11.75 -21.48
CA LYS A 195 1.75 12.13 -20.12
C LYS A 195 2.22 11.06 -19.12
N PRO A 196 2.65 11.41 -17.89
CA PRO A 196 3.17 10.45 -16.91
C PRO A 196 2.26 9.24 -16.65
N ARG A 197 0.94 9.45 -16.59
CA ARG A 197 -0.03 8.36 -16.42
C ARG A 197 0.04 7.35 -17.55
N ILE A 198 0.17 7.80 -18.80
CA ILE A 198 0.26 6.92 -19.97
C ILE A 198 1.64 6.24 -20.00
N ALA A 199 2.71 7.02 -19.78
CA ALA A 199 4.09 6.54 -19.80
C ALA A 199 4.35 5.39 -18.81
N PHE A 200 3.78 5.44 -17.60
CA PHE A 200 4.17 4.53 -16.52
C PHE A 200 3.14 3.47 -16.15
N SER A 201 1.89 3.58 -16.63
CA SER A 201 0.86 2.58 -16.28
C SER A 201 1.17 1.20 -16.85
N ALA A 202 1.56 1.12 -18.12
CA ALA A 202 1.92 -0.15 -18.77
C ALA A 202 3.14 -0.80 -18.10
N LEU A 203 4.18 0.00 -17.81
CA LEU A 203 5.36 -0.47 -17.09
C LEU A 203 5.03 -0.99 -15.69
N ARG A 204 4.17 -0.29 -14.95
CA ARG A 204 3.73 -0.73 -13.62
C ARG A 204 3.05 -2.09 -13.69
N ILE A 205 2.10 -2.25 -14.59
CA ILE A 205 1.38 -3.51 -14.77
C ILE A 205 2.34 -4.62 -15.21
N ALA A 206 3.23 -4.35 -16.17
CA ALA A 206 4.19 -5.34 -16.65
C ALA A 206 5.16 -5.81 -15.55
N VAL A 207 5.63 -4.90 -14.70
CA VAL A 207 6.62 -5.21 -13.64
C VAL A 207 5.97 -5.82 -12.40
N THR A 208 4.82 -5.30 -11.98
CA THR A 208 4.20 -5.63 -10.68
C THR A 208 2.96 -6.52 -10.79
N GLY A 209 2.41 -6.66 -12.00
CA GLY A 209 1.25 -7.50 -12.29
C GLY A 209 -0.09 -6.79 -12.06
N SER A 210 -0.07 -5.57 -11.50
CA SER A 210 -1.25 -4.79 -11.14
C SER A 210 -1.00 -3.29 -11.37
N HIS A 211 -2.08 -2.50 -11.45
CA HIS A 211 -2.00 -1.04 -11.43
C HIS A 211 -1.85 -0.48 -10.00
N ILE A 212 -2.21 -1.27 -8.97
CA ILE A 212 -2.00 -0.96 -7.56
C ILE A 212 -0.67 -1.57 -7.16
N SER A 213 0.30 -0.73 -6.85
CA SER A 213 1.63 -1.16 -6.44
C SER A 213 2.36 -0.06 -5.68
N PRO A 214 3.52 -0.36 -5.07
CA PRO A 214 4.42 0.66 -4.56
C PRO A 214 4.89 1.60 -5.69
N PRO A 215 5.58 2.70 -5.36
CA PRO A 215 6.31 3.50 -6.33
C PRO A 215 7.08 2.64 -7.34
N LEU A 216 6.90 2.96 -8.64
CA LEU A 216 7.29 2.07 -9.73
C LEU A 216 8.80 1.86 -9.79
N PHE A 217 9.59 2.93 -9.67
CA PHE A 217 11.02 2.87 -9.86
C PHE A 217 11.71 2.16 -8.70
N GLU A 218 11.24 2.38 -7.49
CA GLU A 218 11.63 1.67 -6.28
C GLU A 218 11.22 0.19 -6.35
N SER A 219 10.04 -0.11 -6.90
CA SER A 219 9.62 -1.49 -7.18
C SER A 219 10.58 -2.18 -8.15
N MET A 220 10.99 -1.50 -9.22
CA MET A 220 11.98 -2.02 -10.18
C MET A 220 13.36 -2.18 -9.55
N GLN A 221 13.80 -1.25 -8.68
CA GLN A 221 15.04 -1.37 -7.93
C GLN A 221 15.03 -2.62 -7.03
N LEU A 222 14.00 -2.78 -6.20
CA LEU A 222 13.86 -3.93 -5.30
C LEU A 222 13.74 -5.26 -6.04
N LEU A 223 13.05 -5.26 -7.19
CA LEU A 223 12.90 -6.45 -8.02
C LEU A 223 14.22 -6.84 -8.70
N GLY A 224 15.08 -5.87 -8.99
CA GLY A 224 16.37 -6.04 -9.68
C GLY A 224 16.25 -6.02 -11.21
N LYS A 225 17.39 -5.80 -11.87
CA LYS A 225 17.50 -5.60 -13.33
C LYS A 225 16.95 -6.77 -14.13
N GLU A 226 17.48 -7.97 -13.88
CA GLU A 226 17.15 -9.16 -14.67
C GLU A 226 15.65 -9.47 -14.63
N ARG A 227 15.07 -9.52 -13.42
CA ARG A 227 13.64 -9.80 -13.24
C ARG A 227 12.76 -8.71 -13.84
N SER A 228 13.13 -7.44 -13.69
CA SER A 228 12.38 -6.32 -14.26
C SER A 228 12.36 -6.38 -15.80
N LEU A 229 13.52 -6.53 -16.43
CA LEU A 229 13.62 -6.59 -17.89
C LEU A 229 12.95 -7.84 -18.46
N ALA A 230 13.07 -9.00 -17.79
CA ALA A 230 12.38 -10.22 -18.21
C ALA A 230 10.85 -10.05 -18.18
N ARG A 231 10.31 -9.42 -17.13
CA ARG A 231 8.86 -9.13 -17.03
C ARG A 231 8.39 -8.15 -18.10
N ILE A 232 9.13 -7.06 -18.33
CA ILE A 232 8.83 -6.09 -19.40
C ILE A 232 8.85 -6.80 -20.76
N SER A 233 9.89 -7.60 -21.03
CA SER A 233 10.00 -8.35 -22.29
C SER A 233 8.85 -9.34 -22.48
N SER A 234 8.41 -10.02 -21.42
CA SER A 234 7.29 -10.97 -21.50
C SER A 234 5.94 -10.31 -21.78
N ALA A 235 5.81 -9.02 -21.47
CA ALA A 235 4.62 -8.23 -21.74
C ALA A 235 4.58 -7.66 -23.16
N ILE A 236 5.68 -7.75 -23.92
CA ILE A 236 5.74 -7.29 -25.31
C ILE A 236 5.27 -8.43 -26.21
N THR A 237 4.26 -8.17 -27.03
CA THR A 237 3.79 -9.12 -28.05
C THR A 237 4.68 -9.05 -29.29
N SER A 238 4.96 -10.22 -29.86
CA SER A 238 5.62 -10.37 -31.16
C SER A 238 4.84 -9.74 -32.30
#